data_AF-A0AAU9UVK0-F1
#
_entry.id   AF-A0AAU9UVK0-F1
#
_cell.length_a   1.000
_cell.length_b   1.000
_cell.length_c   1.000
_cell.angle_alpha   90.00
_cell.angle_beta   90.00
_cell.angle_gamma   90.00
#
_symmetry.space_group_name_H-M   'P 1'
#
loop_
_entity.id
_entity.type
_entity.pdbx_description
1 polymer ?
#
loop_
_entity_poly.entity_id
_entity_poly.type
_entity_poly.pdbx_seq_one_letter_code
_entity_poly.pdbx_strand_id
1 'polypeptide(L)'
;MSVTDHIWGCCENNNYSDDFLECVVCTKSYHLDCLSLSTDVNVRDSSEWECPLCNTLRPKSSNNDNTPVRFNPNVTLRACKRQALQSPPSTALLASDIRNMFQEYTLKISSKIDSLSNSIGAELKTVKEEITDMRNSMDFMNSKFESLLREHEETKKVMVKLQKENSVLQSNVKDLNARINTLEQNARSANIEIQCVPERKTENLVHKFSV
;
A
#
# COMPACT_ATOMS: atom_id res chain seq x y z
N MET A 1 -13.73 -17.01 -17.31
CA MET A 1 -14.27 -15.65 -17.48
C MET A 1 -13.10 -14.78 -17.89
N SER A 2 -13.12 -14.28 -19.13
CA SER A 2 -12.05 -13.43 -19.68
C SER A 2 -12.08 -12.07 -18.98
N VAL A 3 -11.00 -11.71 -18.30
CA VAL A 3 -10.81 -10.35 -17.77
C VAL A 3 -10.50 -9.48 -18.98
N THR A 4 -11.44 -8.64 -19.39
CA THR A 4 -11.19 -7.60 -20.39
C THR A 4 -10.49 -6.45 -19.68
N ASP A 5 -9.21 -6.23 -20.01
CA ASP A 5 -8.48 -5.07 -19.51
C ASP A 5 -9.05 -3.81 -20.17
N HIS A 6 -9.77 -3.00 -19.39
CA HIS A 6 -10.29 -1.72 -19.83
C HIS A 6 -9.19 -0.66 -19.82
N ILE A 7 -9.08 0.11 -20.91
CA ILE A 7 -8.18 1.27 -20.97
C ILE A 7 -8.97 2.51 -20.52
N TRP A 8 -8.66 2.99 -19.32
CA TRP A 8 -9.35 4.13 -18.71
C TRP A 8 -8.91 5.48 -19.33
N GLY A 9 -9.90 6.32 -19.66
CA GLY A 9 -9.70 7.66 -20.19
C GLY A 9 -9.91 8.80 -19.17
N CYS A 10 -10.38 8.48 -17.97
CA CYS A 10 -10.73 9.46 -16.93
C CYS A 10 -9.77 9.51 -15.74
N CYS A 11 -9.21 8.39 -15.31
CA CYS A 11 -8.32 8.30 -14.16
C CYS A 11 -7.42 7.05 -14.25
N GLU A 12 -6.35 7.03 -13.45
CA GLU A 12 -5.45 5.86 -13.31
C GLU A 12 -5.96 4.85 -12.28
N ASN A 13 -7.01 5.19 -11.53
CA ASN A 13 -7.60 4.29 -10.55
C ASN A 13 -8.39 3.19 -11.28
N ASN A 14 -7.86 1.97 -11.22
CA ASN A 14 -8.52 0.78 -11.71
C ASN A 14 -9.61 0.30 -10.73
N ASN A 15 -10.53 1.21 -10.41
CA ASN A 15 -11.63 0.90 -9.50
C ASN A 15 -12.62 0.04 -10.30
N TYR A 16 -12.78 -1.22 -9.92
CA TYR A 16 -13.64 -2.19 -10.61
C TYR A 16 -15.13 -1.90 -10.34
N SER A 17 -15.59 -0.69 -10.65
CA SER A 17 -17.02 -0.39 -10.67
C SER A 17 -17.62 -0.90 -11.99
N ASP A 18 -18.69 -1.68 -11.91
CA ASP A 18 -19.41 -2.22 -13.08
C ASP A 18 -20.09 -1.13 -13.93
N ASP A 19 -20.12 0.12 -13.45
CA ASP A 19 -20.80 1.25 -14.09
C ASP A 19 -19.81 2.18 -14.85
N PHE A 20 -19.62 1.90 -16.14
CA PHE A 20 -18.76 2.70 -17.04
C PHE A 20 -19.38 2.91 -18.43
N LEU A 21 -18.90 3.92 -19.15
CA LEU A 21 -19.24 4.20 -20.55
C LEU A 21 -18.02 4.09 -21.45
N GLU A 22 -18.20 3.60 -22.67
CA GLU A 22 -17.15 3.53 -23.68
C GLU A 22 -17.38 4.59 -24.76
N CYS A 23 -16.36 5.41 -25.02
CA CYS A 23 -16.43 6.42 -26.06
C CYS A 23 -16.37 5.77 -27.46
N VAL A 24 -17.35 6.05 -28.32
CA VAL A 24 -17.39 5.49 -29.69
C VAL A 24 -16.25 5.95 -30.59
N VAL A 25 -15.57 7.06 -30.25
CA VAL A 25 -14.49 7.64 -31.06
C VAL A 25 -13.11 7.12 -30.64
N CYS A 26 -12.83 7.08 -29.33
CA CYS A 26 -11.50 6.73 -28.81
C CYS A 26 -11.43 5.37 -28.11
N THR A 27 -12.57 4.67 -28.01
CA THR A 27 -12.70 3.33 -27.39
C THR A 27 -12.13 3.22 -25.98
N LYS A 28 -12.04 4.36 -25.27
CA LYS A 28 -11.63 4.40 -23.86
C LYS A 28 -12.85 4.32 -22.97
N SER A 29 -12.67 3.67 -21.82
CA SER A 29 -13.69 3.54 -20.79
C SER A 29 -13.63 4.72 -19.81
N TYR A 30 -14.78 5.17 -19.33
CA TYR A 30 -14.93 6.28 -18.40
C TYR A 30 -15.91 5.87 -17.30
N HIS A 31 -15.50 5.98 -16.04
CA HIS A 31 -16.40 5.75 -14.90
C HIS A 31 -17.52 6.80 -14.89
N LEU A 32 -18.75 6.40 -14.57
CA LEU A 32 -19.86 7.35 -14.39
C LEU A 32 -19.53 8.39 -13.30
N ASP A 33 -18.88 7.94 -12.22
CA ASP A 33 -18.41 8.79 -11.11
C ASP A 33 -17.43 9.87 -11.59
N CYS A 34 -16.51 9.53 -12.49
CA CYS A 34 -15.57 10.50 -13.04
C CYS A 34 -16.23 11.52 -13.97
N LEU A 35 -17.42 11.20 -14.49
CA LEU A 35 -18.21 12.09 -15.34
C LEU A 35 -19.27 12.87 -14.56
N SER A 36 -19.37 12.67 -13.24
CA SER A 36 -20.42 13.23 -12.38
C SER A 36 -21.84 12.96 -12.90
N LEU A 37 -22.04 11.82 -13.59
CA LEU A 37 -23.34 11.39 -14.07
C LEU A 37 -24.02 10.54 -12.99
N SER A 38 -25.23 10.91 -12.59
CA SER A 38 -26.01 10.12 -11.64
C SER A 38 -26.46 8.80 -12.27
N THR A 39 -26.37 7.71 -11.50
CA THR A 39 -26.78 6.33 -11.86
C THR A 39 -28.24 6.17 -12.33
N ASP A 40 -29.08 7.19 -12.16
CA ASP A 40 -30.48 7.22 -12.61
C ASP A 40 -30.70 7.60 -14.08
N VAL A 41 -29.64 7.95 -14.81
CA VAL A 41 -29.78 8.23 -16.25
C VAL A 41 -29.72 6.91 -17.00
N ASN A 42 -30.74 6.67 -17.81
CA ASN A 42 -30.92 5.52 -18.70
C ASN A 42 -29.88 5.53 -19.85
N VAL A 43 -28.58 5.62 -19.51
CA VAL A 43 -27.43 5.61 -20.44
C VAL A 43 -27.03 4.18 -20.77
N ARG A 44 -28.00 3.27 -20.85
CA ARG A 44 -27.75 1.87 -21.26
C ARG A 44 -27.73 1.70 -22.78
N ASP A 45 -28.17 2.71 -23.54
CA ASP A 45 -27.98 2.78 -24.98
C ASP A 45 -26.73 3.62 -25.32
N SER A 46 -25.57 3.00 -25.07
CA SER A 46 -24.22 3.56 -25.21
C SER A 46 -23.70 3.64 -26.67
N SER A 47 -24.58 3.54 -27.67
CA SER A 47 -24.15 3.47 -29.08
C SER A 47 -23.76 4.82 -29.70
N GLU A 48 -23.99 5.93 -29.02
CA GLU A 48 -23.69 7.28 -29.53
C GLU A 48 -22.85 8.14 -28.56
N TRP A 49 -22.39 7.58 -27.44
CA TRP A 49 -21.71 8.38 -26.44
C TRP A 49 -20.27 8.70 -26.84
N GLU A 50 -19.95 10.00 -26.88
CA GLU A 50 -18.61 10.54 -27.12
C GLU A 50 -18.06 11.20 -25.85
N CYS A 51 -16.77 10.98 -25.56
CA CYS A 51 -16.14 11.63 -24.42
C CYS A 51 -15.90 13.13 -24.68
N PRO A 52 -15.77 13.96 -23.63
CA PRO A 52 -15.57 15.41 -23.76
C PRO A 52 -14.35 15.82 -24.60
N LEU A 53 -13.31 15.00 -24.61
CA LEU A 53 -12.11 15.22 -25.43
C LEU A 53 -12.39 15.01 -26.91
N CYS A 54 -13.19 14.00 -27.27
CA CYS A 54 -13.54 13.71 -28.66
C CYS A 54 -14.57 14.72 -29.21
N ASN A 55 -15.55 15.11 -28.41
CA ASN A 55 -16.58 16.08 -28.81
C ASN A 55 -15.98 17.48 -29.11
N THR A 56 -14.99 17.92 -28.34
CA THR A 56 -14.32 19.23 -28.53
C THR A 56 -13.39 19.27 -29.75
N LEU A 57 -12.94 18.12 -30.24
CA LEU A 57 -12.08 18.02 -31.42
C LEU A 57 -12.85 18.08 -32.74
N ARG A 58 -14.19 18.08 -32.69
CA ARG A 58 -15.00 18.24 -33.90
C ARG A 58 -14.83 19.67 -34.42
N PRO A 59 -14.42 19.86 -35.70
CA PRO A 59 -14.48 21.18 -36.31
C PRO A 59 -15.92 21.68 -36.21
N LYS A 60 -16.13 22.83 -35.57
CA LYS A 60 -17.42 23.53 -35.64
C LYS A 60 -17.73 23.66 -37.13
N SER A 61 -18.76 22.97 -37.61
CA SER A 61 -19.23 23.16 -38.97
C SER A 61 -19.47 24.65 -39.13
N SER A 62 -18.69 25.27 -40.01
CA SER A 62 -18.80 26.66 -40.39
C SER A 62 -20.28 26.98 -40.63
N ASN A 63 -20.90 27.71 -39.72
CA ASN A 63 -22.23 28.28 -39.95
C ASN A 63 -22.13 29.08 -41.25
N ASN A 64 -22.91 28.67 -42.24
CA ASN A 64 -22.93 29.21 -43.58
C ASN A 64 -23.70 30.55 -43.62
N ASP A 65 -23.30 31.49 -42.77
CA ASP A 65 -23.81 32.85 -42.78
C ASP A 65 -23.19 33.60 -43.97
N ASN A 66 -23.89 33.51 -45.10
CA ASN A 66 -23.67 34.26 -46.34
C ASN A 66 -23.80 35.78 -46.10
N THR A 67 -22.84 36.35 -45.38
CA THR A 67 -22.72 37.80 -45.22
C THR A 67 -21.63 38.29 -46.18
N PRO A 68 -21.99 38.94 -47.30
CA PRO A 68 -21.00 39.35 -48.29
C PRO A 68 -20.11 40.45 -47.71
N VAL A 69 -18.79 40.19 -47.67
CA VAL A 69 -17.77 41.18 -47.33
C VAL A 69 -17.77 42.25 -48.42
N ARG A 70 -18.55 43.32 -48.24
CA ARG A 70 -18.46 44.51 -49.10
C ARG A 70 -17.19 45.27 -48.73
N PHE A 71 -16.16 45.13 -49.55
CA PHE A 71 -15.02 46.03 -49.53
C PHE A 71 -15.50 47.41 -50.03
N ASN A 72 -15.65 48.37 -49.11
CA ASN A 72 -15.99 49.75 -49.44
C ASN A 72 -14.72 50.62 -49.31
N PRO A 73 -14.14 51.14 -50.40
CA PRO A 73 -12.90 51.92 -50.34
C PRO A 73 -13.09 53.35 -49.77
N ASN A 74 -14.30 53.71 -49.35
CA ASN A 74 -14.62 54.98 -48.68
C ASN A 74 -14.78 54.87 -47.15
N VAL A 75 -14.08 53.91 -46.52
CA VAL A 75 -13.91 53.92 -45.07
C VAL A 75 -12.89 55.01 -44.74
N THR A 76 -13.38 56.16 -44.29
CA THR A 76 -12.54 57.17 -43.66
C THR A 76 -11.75 56.51 -42.53
N LEU A 77 -10.42 56.52 -42.64
CA LEU A 77 -9.54 56.25 -41.51
C LEU A 77 -10.00 57.20 -40.39
N ARG A 78 -10.65 56.66 -39.35
CA ARG A 78 -11.03 57.45 -38.19
C ARG A 78 -9.73 57.96 -37.56
N ALA A 79 -9.39 59.20 -37.87
CA ALA A 79 -8.41 59.97 -37.14
C ALA A 79 -8.75 59.88 -35.64
N CYS A 80 -7.71 59.80 -34.81
CA CYS A 80 -7.73 59.65 -33.36
C CYS A 80 -9.03 60.16 -32.70
N LYS A 81 -9.63 59.27 -31.89
CA LYS A 81 -10.72 59.57 -30.97
C LYS A 81 -10.52 60.96 -30.36
N ARG A 82 -11.35 61.93 -30.75
CA ARG A 82 -11.47 63.18 -30.00
C ARG A 82 -11.98 62.82 -28.60
N GLN A 83 -11.25 63.26 -27.58
CA GLN A 83 -11.69 63.16 -26.20
C GLN A 83 -13.02 63.90 -26.04
N ALA A 84 -13.98 63.29 -25.34
CA ALA A 84 -15.23 63.93 -25.00
C ALA A 84 -14.97 65.13 -24.08
N LEU A 85 -15.69 66.23 -24.30
CA LEU A 85 -15.54 67.54 -23.63
C LEU A 85 -15.74 67.55 -22.09
N GLN A 86 -15.89 66.39 -21.45
CA GLN A 86 -16.03 66.24 -19.99
C GLN A 86 -15.26 65.04 -19.41
N SER A 87 -14.33 64.42 -20.14
CA SER A 87 -13.46 63.42 -19.53
C SER A 87 -12.37 64.11 -18.69
N PRO A 88 -12.02 63.59 -17.49
CA PRO A 88 -10.89 64.08 -16.70
C PRO A 88 -9.62 64.16 -17.56
N PRO A 89 -8.73 65.15 -17.32
CA PRO A 89 -7.49 65.24 -18.07
C PRO A 89 -6.74 63.92 -17.92
N SER A 90 -6.40 63.31 -19.06
CA SER A 90 -5.56 62.12 -19.08
C SER A 90 -4.17 62.56 -18.61
N THR A 91 -3.90 62.41 -17.31
CA THR A 91 -2.55 62.49 -16.76
C THR A 91 -1.71 61.43 -17.46
N ALA A 92 -0.97 61.85 -18.48
CA ALA A 92 0.03 61.00 -19.10
C ALA A 92 1.06 60.66 -18.02
N LEU A 93 1.00 59.44 -17.50
CA LEU A 93 1.97 58.94 -16.52
C LEU A 93 3.37 59.09 -17.10
N LEU A 94 4.28 59.72 -16.36
CA LEU A 94 5.65 59.87 -16.80
C LEU A 94 6.33 58.50 -16.79
N ALA A 95 7.26 58.25 -17.70
CA ALA A 95 7.98 56.97 -17.77
C ALA A 95 8.71 56.61 -16.45
N SER A 96 9.03 57.61 -15.62
CA SER A 96 9.58 57.42 -14.27
C SER A 96 8.59 56.80 -13.29
N ASP A 97 7.30 57.13 -13.38
CA ASP A 97 6.28 56.63 -12.46
C ASP A 97 6.00 55.15 -12.71
N ILE A 98 6.00 54.75 -13.99
CA ILE A 98 5.90 53.34 -14.40
C ILE A 98 7.13 52.57 -13.92
N ARG A 99 8.34 53.14 -14.04
CA ARG A 99 9.58 52.50 -13.59
C ARG A 99 9.62 52.33 -12.07
N ASN A 100 9.16 53.32 -11.31
CA ASN A 100 9.06 53.26 -9.85
C ASN A 100 8.04 52.21 -9.39
N MET A 101 6.85 52.17 -10.01
CA MET A 101 5.87 51.11 -9.73
C MET A 101 6.47 49.73 -10.02
N PHE A 102 7.14 49.57 -11.16
CA PHE A 102 7.74 48.28 -11.53
C PHE A 102 8.84 47.85 -10.54
N GLN A 103 9.69 48.78 -10.10
CA GLN A 103 10.71 48.52 -9.07
C GLN A 103 10.08 48.11 -7.74
N GLU A 104 9.02 48.80 -7.31
CA GLU A 104 8.29 48.47 -6.08
C GLU A 104 7.67 47.07 -6.15
N TYR A 105 7.01 46.73 -7.25
CA TYR A 105 6.44 45.39 -7.46
C TYR A 105 7.53 44.32 -7.55
N THR A 106 8.66 44.60 -8.21
CA THR A 106 9.79 43.67 -8.30
C THR A 106 10.37 43.36 -6.91
N LEU A 107 10.53 44.37 -6.05
CA LEU A 107 10.99 44.18 -4.67
C LEU A 107 9.99 43.37 -3.83
N LYS A 108 8.68 43.64 -3.96
CA LYS A 108 7.62 42.88 -3.27
C LYS A 108 7.53 41.44 -3.74
N ILE A 109 7.78 41.18 -5.02
CA ILE A 109 7.82 39.81 -5.57
C ILE A 109 9.07 39.10 -5.05
N SER A 110 10.23 39.75 -5.09
CA SER A 110 11.48 39.19 -4.57
C SER A 110 11.34 38.82 -3.10
N SER A 111 10.81 39.72 -2.26
CA SER A 111 10.64 39.44 -0.83
C SER A 111 9.67 38.29 -0.56
N LYS A 112 8.61 38.14 -1.36
CA LYS A 112 7.70 36.99 -1.28
C LYS A 112 8.37 35.69 -1.73
N ILE A 113 9.19 35.73 -2.79
CA ILE A 113 9.96 34.57 -3.24
C ILE A 113 10.97 34.15 -2.17
N ASP A 114 11.68 35.10 -1.55
CA ASP A 114 12.64 34.82 -0.48
C ASP A 114 11.94 34.23 0.74
N SER A 115 10.80 34.81 1.14
CA SER A 115 9.97 34.28 2.24
C SER A 115 9.48 32.86 1.96
N LEU A 116 9.02 32.58 0.73
CA LEU A 116 8.56 31.25 0.33
C LEU A 116 9.73 30.25 0.29
N SER A 117 10.86 30.65 -0.29
CA SER A 117 12.06 29.82 -0.37
C SER A 117 12.58 29.45 1.03
N ASN A 118 12.56 30.40 1.96
CA ASN A 118 12.93 30.15 3.35
C ASN A 118 11.94 29.21 4.06
N SER A 119 10.63 29.38 3.85
CA SER A 119 9.61 28.49 4.43
C SER A 119 9.76 27.07 3.88
N ILE A 120 9.90 26.91 2.56
CA ILE A 120 10.11 25.61 1.92
C ILE A 120 11.42 24.98 2.41
N GLY A 121 12.50 25.76 2.50
CA GLY A 121 13.78 25.29 2.99
C GLY A 121 13.74 24.80 4.43
N ALA A 122 12.95 25.47 5.28
CA ALA A 122 12.72 25.04 6.66
C ALA A 122 11.95 23.71 6.72
N GLU A 123 10.84 23.59 6.01
CA GLU A 123 10.04 22.35 5.98
C GLU A 123 10.83 21.17 5.40
N LEU A 124 11.57 21.39 4.30
CA LEU A 124 12.43 20.34 3.71
C LEU A 124 13.53 19.89 4.66
N LYS A 125 14.06 20.81 5.48
CA LYS A 125 15.05 20.47 6.50
C LYS A 125 14.43 19.58 7.57
N THR A 126 13.25 19.94 8.07
CA THR A 126 12.50 19.12 9.05
C THR A 126 12.22 17.73 8.50
N VAL A 127 11.69 17.63 7.27
CA VAL A 127 11.42 16.34 6.62
C VAL A 127 12.69 15.50 6.46
N LYS A 128 13.82 16.14 6.11
CA LYS A 128 15.12 15.44 6.00
C LYS A 128 15.58 14.89 7.35
N GLU A 129 15.39 15.63 8.43
CA GLU A 129 15.72 15.18 9.80
C GLU A 129 14.84 13.98 10.18
N GLU A 130 13.53 14.06 9.98
CA GLU A 130 12.60 12.94 10.24
C GLU A 130 12.94 11.69 9.42
N ILE A 131 13.27 11.82 8.13
CA ILE A 131 13.70 10.70 7.29
C ILE A 131 15.00 10.07 7.82
N THR A 132 15.93 10.90 8.30
CA THR A 132 17.20 10.42 8.86
C THR A 132 16.95 9.65 10.16
N ASP A 133 16.08 10.14 11.03
CA ASP A 133 15.72 9.48 12.28
C ASP A 133 14.95 8.17 12.03
N MET A 134 14.08 8.16 11.03
CA MET A 134 13.39 6.94 10.59
C MET A 134 14.38 5.90 10.06
N ARG A 135 15.37 6.33 9.27
CA ARG A 135 16.44 5.44 8.79
C ARG A 135 17.22 4.83 9.95
N ASN A 136 17.64 5.66 10.92
CA ASN A 136 18.36 5.20 12.11
C ASN A 136 17.53 4.20 12.92
N SER A 137 16.23 4.46 13.08
CA SER A 137 15.31 3.56 13.77
C SER A 137 15.16 2.23 13.04
N MET A 138 15.09 2.26 11.70
CA MET A 138 15.02 1.06 10.87
C MET A 138 16.30 0.23 10.95
N ASP A 139 17.47 0.87 10.88
CA ASP A 139 18.76 0.19 11.02
C ASP A 139 18.91 -0.46 12.40
N PHE A 140 18.47 0.23 13.47
CA PHE A 140 18.44 -0.32 14.82
C PHE A 140 17.50 -1.52 14.93
N MET A 141 16.27 -1.41 14.41
CA MET A 141 15.31 -2.52 14.40
C MET A 141 15.85 -3.71 13.62
N ASN A 142 16.45 -3.48 12.45
CA ASN A 142 17.00 -4.54 11.62
C ASN A 142 18.12 -5.29 12.35
N SER A 143 19.01 -4.56 13.03
CA SER A 143 20.05 -5.15 13.89
C SER A 143 19.45 -6.02 15.02
N LYS A 144 18.36 -5.57 15.64
CA LYS A 144 17.65 -6.35 16.66
C LYS A 144 16.98 -7.60 16.08
N PHE A 145 16.36 -7.51 14.91
CA PHE A 145 15.80 -8.67 14.21
C PHE A 145 16.89 -9.71 13.89
N GLU A 146 18.04 -9.30 13.40
CA GLU A 146 19.17 -10.19 13.12
C GLU A 146 19.73 -10.85 14.39
N SER A 147 19.73 -10.15 15.53
CA SER A 147 20.08 -10.76 16.82
C SER A 147 19.08 -11.83 17.23
N LEU A 148 17.78 -11.52 17.11
CA LEU A 148 16.70 -12.42 17.50
C LEU A 148 16.67 -13.68 16.62
N LEU A 149 16.90 -13.54 15.31
CA LEU A 149 17.02 -14.69 14.41
C LEU A 149 18.16 -15.63 14.81
N ARG A 150 19.31 -15.07 15.21
CA ARG A 150 20.46 -15.87 15.70
C ARG A 150 20.13 -16.61 16.98
N GLU A 151 19.58 -15.92 17.98
CA GLU A 151 19.17 -16.54 19.26
C GLU A 151 18.11 -17.63 19.07
N HIS A 152 17.15 -17.40 18.17
CA HIS A 152 16.13 -18.38 17.83
C HIS A 152 16.73 -19.63 17.20
N GLU A 153 17.65 -19.49 16.25
CA GLU A 153 18.31 -20.64 15.62
C GLU A 153 19.18 -21.41 16.60
N GLU A 154 19.87 -20.73 17.52
CA GLU A 154 20.62 -21.38 18.59
C GLU A 154 19.70 -22.15 19.55
N THR A 155 18.61 -21.53 19.99
CA THR A 155 17.61 -22.17 20.84
C THR A 155 17.02 -23.41 20.17
N LYS A 156 16.72 -23.33 18.87
CA LYS A 156 16.23 -24.46 18.08
C LYS A 156 17.23 -25.61 18.04
N LYS A 157 18.53 -25.33 17.86
CA LYS A 157 19.59 -26.35 17.91
C LYS A 157 19.65 -27.03 19.27
N VAL A 158 19.58 -26.26 20.35
CA VAL A 158 19.55 -26.80 21.73
C VAL A 158 18.32 -27.67 21.95
N MET A 159 17.14 -27.23 21.51
CA MET A 159 15.90 -28.01 21.61
C MET A 159 16.03 -29.37 20.91
N VAL A 160 16.53 -29.39 19.66
CA VAL A 160 16.72 -30.65 18.91
C VAL A 160 17.71 -31.57 19.61
N LYS A 161 18.81 -31.02 20.14
CA LYS A 161 19.81 -31.79 20.91
C LYS A 161 19.17 -32.42 22.16
N LEU A 162 18.45 -31.63 22.96
CA LEU A 162 17.77 -32.11 24.17
C LEU A 162 16.72 -33.18 23.86
N GLN A 163 15.96 -33.01 22.76
CA GLN A 163 14.98 -34.00 22.34
C GLN A 163 15.65 -35.33 21.95
N LYS A 164 16.78 -35.28 21.24
CA LYS A 164 17.57 -36.47 20.90
C LYS A 164 18.12 -37.15 22.14
N GLU A 165 18.71 -36.40 23.07
CA GLU A 165 19.24 -36.92 24.32
C GLU A 165 18.14 -37.57 25.17
N ASN A 166 16.97 -36.94 25.28
CA ASN A 166 15.82 -37.51 26.00
C ASN A 166 15.34 -38.81 25.35
N SER A 167 15.25 -38.88 24.02
CA SER A 167 14.89 -40.11 23.31
C SER A 167 15.87 -41.26 23.60
N VAL A 168 17.17 -40.97 23.59
CA VAL A 168 18.22 -41.95 23.93
C VAL A 168 18.10 -42.39 25.39
N LEU A 169 17.93 -41.46 26.32
CA LEU A 169 17.74 -41.76 27.73
C LEU A 169 16.51 -42.65 27.97
N GLN A 170 15.37 -42.32 27.37
CA GLN A 170 14.16 -43.15 27.46
C GLN A 170 14.38 -44.56 26.91
N SER A 171 15.09 -44.70 25.79
CA SER A 171 15.44 -46.00 25.24
C SER A 171 16.32 -46.81 26.21
N ASN A 172 17.33 -46.18 26.80
CA ASN A 172 18.21 -46.83 27.77
C ASN A 172 17.46 -47.26 29.03
N VAL A 173 16.56 -46.42 29.55
CA VAL A 173 15.71 -46.79 30.70
C VAL A 173 14.84 -48.00 30.37
N LYS A 174 14.25 -48.04 29.16
CA LYS A 174 13.46 -49.20 28.72
C LYS A 174 14.30 -50.48 28.63
N ASP A 175 15.50 -50.42 28.03
CA ASP A 175 16.40 -51.57 27.93
C ASP A 175 16.84 -52.08 29.30
N LEU A 176 17.25 -51.17 30.19
CA LEU A 176 17.64 -51.51 31.57
C LEU A 176 16.50 -52.16 32.34
N ASN A 177 15.28 -51.64 32.25
CA ASN A 177 14.11 -52.26 32.88
C ASN A 177 13.83 -53.66 32.33
N ALA A 178 13.97 -53.87 31.02
CA ALA A 178 13.81 -55.19 30.41
C ALA A 178 14.86 -56.20 30.92
N ARG A 179 16.11 -55.76 31.07
CA ARG A 179 17.19 -56.58 31.64
C ARG A 179 16.94 -56.92 33.11
N ILE A 180 16.50 -55.93 33.91
CA ILE A 180 16.15 -56.15 35.32
C ILE A 180 15.03 -57.18 35.43
N ASN A 181 13.95 -57.04 34.64
CA ASN A 181 12.84 -58.00 34.64
C ASN A 181 13.31 -59.42 34.28
N THR A 182 14.20 -59.54 33.30
CA THR A 182 14.79 -60.83 32.91
C THR A 182 15.60 -61.44 34.05
N LEU A 183 16.44 -60.64 34.72
CA LEU A 183 17.23 -61.08 35.87
C LEU A 183 16.33 -61.50 37.04
N GLU A 184 15.26 -60.77 37.32
CA GLU A 184 14.30 -61.13 38.36
C GLU A 184 13.56 -62.44 38.06
N GLN A 185 13.12 -62.63 36.81
CA GLN A 185 12.51 -63.89 36.39
C GLN A 185 13.49 -65.06 36.52
N ASN A 186 14.74 -64.87 36.07
CA ASN A 186 15.78 -65.88 36.19
C ASN A 186 16.09 -66.23 37.65
N ALA A 187 16.16 -65.23 38.54
CA ALA A 187 16.41 -65.45 39.97
C ALA A 187 15.27 -66.23 40.66
N ARG A 188 14.05 -66.17 40.12
CA ARG A 188 12.87 -66.91 40.63
C ARG A 188 12.53 -68.15 39.81
N SER A 189 13.34 -68.50 38.81
CA SER A 189 13.00 -69.55 37.83
C SER A 189 12.81 -70.95 38.42
N ALA A 190 13.45 -71.23 39.57
CA ALA A 190 13.31 -72.49 40.31
C ALA A 190 12.40 -72.36 41.55
N ASN A 191 11.85 -71.17 41.81
CA ASN A 191 10.99 -70.95 42.96
C ASN A 191 9.58 -71.43 42.62
N ILE A 192 9.05 -72.35 43.44
CA ILE A 192 7.67 -72.83 43.33
C ILE A 192 6.87 -72.15 44.44
N GLU A 193 5.88 -71.35 44.06
CA GLU A 193 4.94 -70.76 45.01
C GLU A 193 3.74 -71.70 45.20
N ILE A 194 3.54 -72.16 46.44
CA ILE A 194 2.41 -73.02 46.80
C ILE A 194 1.46 -72.19 47.65
N GLN A 195 0.34 -71.78 47.07
CA GLN A 195 -0.71 -71.03 47.77
C GLN A 195 -1.72 -71.99 48.42
N CYS A 196 -2.45 -71.47 49.42
CA CYS A 196 -3.54 -72.19 50.11
C CYS A 196 -3.12 -73.47 50.87
N VAL A 197 -1.88 -73.54 51.37
CA VAL A 197 -1.46 -74.65 52.25
C VAL A 197 -2.02 -74.43 53.67
N PRO A 198 -2.83 -75.36 54.23
CA PRO A 198 -3.33 -75.22 55.60
C PRO A 198 -2.19 -75.28 56.62
N GLU A 199 -2.13 -74.28 57.50
CA GLU A 199 -1.05 -74.09 58.48
C GLU A 199 -1.40 -74.75 59.83
N ARG A 200 -0.43 -75.44 60.45
CA ARG A 200 -0.51 -75.96 61.82
C ARG A 200 0.70 -75.50 62.63
N LYS A 201 0.50 -75.17 63.92
CA LYS A 201 1.52 -74.55 64.80
C LYS A 201 2.82 -75.36 65.00
N THR A 202 2.86 -76.64 64.67
CA THR A 202 4.00 -77.53 64.94
C THR A 202 4.42 -78.35 63.72
N GLU A 203 4.13 -77.88 62.51
CA GLU A 203 4.45 -78.63 61.30
C GLU A 203 5.86 -78.36 60.76
N ASN A 204 6.45 -79.39 60.16
CA ASN A 204 7.68 -79.29 59.40
C ASN A 204 7.34 -79.19 57.91
N LEU A 205 7.70 -78.08 57.27
CA LEU A 205 7.39 -77.81 55.86
C LEU A 205 8.07 -78.79 54.90
N VAL A 206 9.27 -79.26 55.21
CA VAL A 206 10.00 -80.22 54.35
C VAL A 206 9.29 -81.57 54.34
N HIS A 207 8.84 -82.03 55.51
CA HIS A 207 8.13 -83.30 55.64
C HIS A 207 6.77 -83.30 54.92
N LYS A 208 6.13 -82.14 54.75
CA LYS A 208 4.85 -82.06 54.00
C LYS A 208 5.01 -82.34 52.51
N PHE A 209 6.19 -82.12 51.95
CA PHE A 209 6.44 -82.21 50.51
C PHE A 209 7.50 -83.26 50.14
N SER A 210 8.02 -84.01 51.10
CA SER A 210 8.84 -85.20 50.85
C SER A 210 7.94 -86.38 50.49
N VAL A 211 8.00 -86.83 49.24
CA VAL A 211 7.42 -88.12 48.77
C VAL A 211 8.38 -89.26 49.10
#